data_AF-A0A7X7HAH4-F1
#
_entry.id   AF-A0A7X7HAH4-F1
#
_cell.length_a   1.000
_cell.length_b   1.000
_cell.length_c   1.000
_cell.angle_alpha   90.00
_cell.angle_beta   90.00
_cell.angle_gamma   90.00
#
_symmetry.space_group_name_H-M   'P 1'
#
loop_
_entity.id
_entity.type
_entity.pdbx_description
1 polymer ?
#
loop_
_entity_poly.entity_id
_entity_poly.type
_entity_poly.pdbx_seq_one_letter_code
_entity_poly.pdbx_strand_id
1 'polypeptide(L)'
;MNVCPPGTFVYHVRFGDTLWSLAARYHTTVEDLLNLNPGIDPDQLFVGQSLCLPLIIDDIDAIDEIDEVLDLNNLIRLLWQQHIIWTRLVIQDFIFASPELDFAIKRLLQNPVDFANLLEPFYGTDFSEAFRQLLTDHLVIALELVKAAKANDTQKFEVENRRWFENADALARLLADNNPFWDYNTWQEMLYQHLELVKNEATFFLNHQFEEGVALFDDMQQQAMAMSDLMLEGIMRQFPEDFEE
;
A
#
# COMPACT_ATOMS: atom_id res chain seq x y z
N MET A 1 44.71 13.55 -17.24
CA MET A 1 43.34 13.01 -17.27
C MET A 1 42.46 14.17 -17.69
N ASN A 2 41.80 14.07 -18.85
CA ASN A 2 40.88 15.10 -19.29
C ASN A 2 39.65 15.01 -18.41
N VAL A 3 39.48 16.01 -17.55
CA VAL A 3 38.30 16.12 -16.68
C VAL A 3 37.19 16.69 -17.54
N CYS A 4 36.07 15.98 -17.63
CA CYS A 4 34.90 16.48 -18.33
C CYS A 4 34.31 17.68 -17.58
N PRO A 5 33.78 18.71 -18.28
CA PRO A 5 33.11 19.84 -17.65
C PRO A 5 31.96 19.42 -16.71
N PRO A 6 31.59 20.26 -15.72
CA PRO A 6 30.39 20.04 -14.92
C PRO A 6 29.14 19.84 -15.80
N GLY A 7 28.25 18.94 -15.42
CA GLY A 7 27.06 18.58 -16.21
C GLY A 7 27.32 17.53 -17.31
N THR A 8 28.53 16.94 -17.35
CA THR A 8 28.92 15.94 -18.35
C THR A 8 29.67 14.78 -17.67
N PHE A 9 29.80 13.65 -18.36
CA PHE A 9 30.52 12.48 -17.86
C PHE A 9 31.42 11.86 -18.93
N VAL A 10 32.44 11.11 -18.48
CA VAL A 10 33.34 10.38 -19.39
C VAL A 10 32.66 9.12 -19.90
N TYR A 11 32.44 9.05 -21.20
CA TYR A 11 32.00 7.87 -21.93
C TYR A 11 33.16 7.25 -22.69
N HIS A 12 33.21 5.92 -22.74
CA HIS A 12 34.17 5.18 -23.57
C HIS A 12 33.44 4.62 -24.79
N VAL A 13 33.84 5.07 -25.98
CA VAL A 13 33.28 4.65 -27.27
C VAL A 13 33.25 3.13 -27.37
N ARG A 14 32.09 2.58 -27.78
CA ARG A 14 31.87 1.14 -27.98
C ARG A 14 31.81 0.82 -29.47
N PHE A 15 31.93 -0.46 -29.79
CA PHE A 15 31.80 -0.93 -31.17
C PHE A 15 30.43 -0.53 -31.74
N GLY A 16 30.42 0.16 -32.89
CA GLY A 16 29.21 0.63 -33.55
C GLY A 16 28.70 2.00 -33.10
N ASP A 17 29.35 2.65 -32.11
CA ASP A 17 29.01 4.03 -31.77
C ASP A 17 29.45 5.00 -32.88
N THR A 18 28.56 5.94 -33.19
CA THR A 18 28.82 7.12 -34.02
C THR A 18 28.46 8.36 -33.22
N LEU A 19 29.00 9.53 -33.57
CA LEU A 19 28.56 10.77 -32.94
C LEU A 19 27.06 11.01 -33.11
N TRP A 20 26.48 10.60 -34.25
CA TRP A 20 25.04 10.71 -34.48
C TRP A 20 24.22 9.81 -33.53
N SER A 21 24.61 8.54 -33.39
CA SER A 21 23.91 7.62 -32.48
C SER A 21 24.09 8.02 -31.02
N LEU A 22 25.24 8.61 -30.66
CA LEU A 22 25.48 9.12 -29.31
C LEU A 22 24.69 10.42 -29.08
N ALA A 23 24.66 11.34 -30.02
CA ALA A 23 23.86 12.57 -29.93
C ALA A 23 22.37 12.25 -29.72
N ALA A 24 21.84 11.32 -30.53
CA ALA A 24 20.47 10.83 -30.39
C ALA A 24 20.21 10.15 -29.04
N ARG A 25 21.15 9.33 -28.56
CA ARG A 25 21.03 8.61 -27.28
C ARG A 25 21.07 9.54 -26.07
N TYR A 26 21.85 10.61 -26.14
CA TYR A 26 22.09 11.54 -25.02
C TYR A 26 21.36 12.87 -25.19
N HIS A 27 20.26 12.87 -25.96
CA HIS A 27 19.38 14.03 -26.17
C HIS A 27 20.13 15.34 -26.47
N THR A 28 21.17 15.24 -27.30
CA THR A 28 22.04 16.37 -27.66
C THR A 28 22.28 16.37 -29.17
N THR A 29 23.09 17.30 -29.67
CA THR A 29 23.44 17.37 -31.09
C THR A 29 24.88 16.93 -31.34
N VAL A 30 25.18 16.49 -32.57
CA VAL A 30 26.56 16.16 -32.96
C VAL A 30 27.48 17.38 -32.81
N GLU A 31 26.95 18.57 -33.09
CA GLU A 31 27.67 19.84 -32.93
C GLU A 31 28.04 20.10 -31.46
N ASP A 32 27.10 19.91 -30.53
CA ASP A 32 27.36 20.05 -29.10
C ASP A 32 28.37 19.02 -28.59
N LEU A 33 28.31 17.79 -29.09
CA LEU A 33 29.30 16.77 -28.76
C LEU A 33 30.70 17.14 -29.25
N LEU A 34 30.83 17.74 -30.43
CA LEU A 34 32.11 18.22 -30.96
C LEU A 34 32.64 19.41 -30.16
N ASN A 35 31.77 20.34 -29.78
CA ASN A 35 32.12 21.48 -28.93
C ASN A 35 32.59 21.03 -27.55
N LEU A 36 31.95 19.99 -27.00
CA LEU A 36 32.30 19.40 -25.70
C LEU A 36 33.61 18.59 -25.74
N ASN A 37 34.00 18.12 -26.93
CA ASN A 37 35.18 17.29 -27.16
C ASN A 37 36.12 17.93 -28.20
N PRO A 38 36.74 19.08 -27.90
CA PRO A 38 37.58 19.77 -28.86
C PRO A 38 38.75 18.89 -29.31
N GLY A 39 38.89 18.73 -30.63
CA GLY A 39 39.98 17.98 -31.26
C GLY A 39 39.69 16.52 -31.57
N ILE A 40 38.46 16.02 -31.38
CA ILE A 40 38.06 14.72 -31.91
C ILE A 40 37.77 14.79 -33.41
N ASP A 41 38.05 13.69 -34.13
CA ASP A 41 37.65 13.53 -35.53
C ASP A 41 36.25 12.88 -35.57
N PRO A 42 35.22 13.58 -36.12
CA PRO A 42 33.85 13.06 -36.15
C PRO A 42 33.68 11.79 -36.98
N ASP A 43 34.55 11.54 -37.96
CA ASP A 43 34.47 10.40 -38.86
C ASP A 43 35.34 9.21 -38.39
N GLN A 44 36.12 9.39 -37.32
CA GLN A 44 37.07 8.39 -36.82
C GLN A 44 37.01 8.22 -35.29
N LEU A 45 35.90 7.66 -34.80
CA LEU A 45 35.82 7.22 -33.41
C LEU A 45 36.47 5.84 -33.22
N PHE A 46 37.29 5.70 -32.18
CA PHE A 46 37.95 4.44 -31.83
C PHE A 46 37.31 3.80 -30.60
N VAL A 47 37.09 2.48 -30.62
CA VAL A 47 36.61 1.75 -29.45
C VAL A 47 37.57 1.97 -28.26
N GLY A 48 37.01 2.37 -27.12
CA GLY A 48 37.73 2.72 -25.89
C GLY A 48 38.12 4.20 -25.78
N GLN A 49 37.99 4.98 -26.86
CA GLN A 49 38.22 6.43 -26.84
C GLN A 49 37.32 7.11 -25.81
N SER A 50 37.91 7.96 -24.98
CA SER A 50 37.16 8.76 -24.00
C SER A 50 36.55 9.99 -24.65
N LEU A 51 35.26 10.18 -24.47
CA LEU A 51 34.48 11.36 -24.83
C LEU A 51 33.78 11.90 -23.58
N CYS A 52 33.64 13.21 -23.48
CA CYS A 52 32.73 13.86 -22.56
C CYS A 52 31.35 13.93 -23.23
N LEU A 53 30.34 13.31 -22.64
CA LEU A 53 28.95 13.39 -23.11
C LEU A 53 28.11 14.12 -22.06
N PRO A 54 27.06 14.86 -22.45
CA PRO A 54 26.16 15.47 -21.48
C PRO A 54 25.55 14.38 -20.61
N LEU A 55 25.40 14.70 -19.32
CA LEU A 55 24.48 13.94 -18.49
C LEU A 55 23.09 14.11 -19.10
N ILE A 56 22.42 13.01 -19.38
CA ILE A 56 20.98 13.04 -19.55
C ILE A 56 20.44 13.38 -18.16
N ILE A 57 20.17 14.66 -17.96
CA ILE A 57 19.19 15.11 -16.99
C ILE A 57 17.90 15.20 -17.80
N ASP A 58 17.41 14.05 -18.30
CA ASP A 58 15.99 13.94 -18.65
C ASP A 58 15.31 14.25 -17.34
N ASP A 59 14.59 15.37 -17.25
CA ASP A 59 13.84 15.84 -16.08
C ASP A 59 13.77 14.78 -14.95
N ILE A 60 14.82 14.69 -14.14
CA ILE A 60 14.75 14.00 -12.84
C ILE A 60 13.99 14.91 -11.86
N ASP A 61 13.38 15.98 -12.37
CA ASP A 61 12.32 16.76 -11.74
C ASP A 61 10.91 16.27 -12.16
N ALA A 62 10.78 15.27 -13.05
CA ALA A 62 9.51 14.59 -13.39
C ALA A 62 9.30 13.26 -12.62
N ILE A 63 10.13 12.98 -11.61
CA ILE A 63 9.88 11.94 -10.59
C ILE A 63 9.48 12.60 -9.25
N ASP A 64 9.35 13.93 -9.21
CA ASP A 64 8.97 14.69 -8.00
C ASP A 64 7.44 14.79 -7.79
N GLU A 65 6.64 14.15 -8.65
CA GLU A 65 5.26 13.77 -8.36
C GLU A 65 5.18 12.25 -8.47
N ILE A 66 5.19 11.54 -7.34
CA ILE A 66 4.60 10.21 -7.36
C ILE A 66 3.14 10.43 -7.73
N ASP A 67 2.68 9.77 -8.80
CA ASP A 67 1.28 9.74 -9.22
C ASP A 67 0.38 9.69 -7.97
N GLU A 68 -0.43 10.73 -7.74
CA GLU A 68 -1.24 10.87 -6.52
C GLU A 68 -2.15 9.65 -6.30
N VAL A 69 -2.55 9.01 -7.40
CA VAL A 69 -3.29 7.74 -7.40
C VAL A 69 -2.41 6.61 -6.88
N LEU A 70 -1.14 6.53 -7.31
CA LEU A 70 -0.19 5.53 -6.84
C LEU A 70 0.10 5.68 -5.34
N ASP A 71 0.27 6.92 -4.85
CA ASP A 71 0.47 7.18 -3.43
C ASP A 71 -0.75 6.81 -2.58
N LEU A 72 -1.95 7.23 -3.01
CA LEU A 72 -3.19 6.85 -2.34
C LEU A 72 -3.41 5.33 -2.33
N ASN A 73 -3.19 4.67 -3.47
CA ASN A 73 -3.26 3.21 -3.60
C ASN A 73 -2.31 2.51 -2.64
N ASN A 74 -1.04 2.94 -2.61
CA ASN A 74 -0.04 2.37 -1.71
C ASN A 74 -0.43 2.56 -0.25
N LEU A 75 -0.97 3.72 0.13
CA LEU A 75 -1.38 4.00 1.49
C LEU A 75 -2.61 3.17 1.90
N ILE A 76 -3.65 3.09 1.06
CA ILE A 76 -4.84 2.26 1.33
C ILE A 76 -4.44 0.79 1.49
N ARG A 77 -3.61 0.25 0.57
CA ARG A 77 -3.10 -1.12 0.67
C ARG A 77 -2.29 -1.32 1.93
N LEU A 78 -1.42 -0.39 2.28
CA LEU A 78 -0.63 -0.45 3.51
C LEU A 78 -1.53 -0.55 4.75
N LEU A 79 -2.58 0.26 4.83
CA LEU A 79 -3.48 0.26 5.98
C LEU A 79 -4.30 -1.03 6.08
N TRP A 80 -4.80 -1.58 4.97
CA TRP A 80 -5.49 -2.87 4.97
C TRP A 80 -4.54 -4.04 5.29
N GLN A 81 -3.30 -4.01 4.79
CA GLN A 81 -2.29 -5.02 5.14
C GLN A 81 -1.90 -4.93 6.62
N GLN A 82 -1.71 -3.72 7.15
CA GLN A 82 -1.48 -3.52 8.58
C GLN A 82 -2.66 -4.02 9.41
N HIS A 83 -3.89 -3.77 8.97
CA HIS A 83 -5.10 -4.25 9.64
C HIS A 83 -5.05 -5.77 9.84
N ILE A 84 -4.78 -6.55 8.79
CA ILE A 84 -4.73 -8.02 8.88
C ILE A 84 -3.48 -8.54 9.61
N ILE A 85 -2.31 -7.94 9.37
CA ILE A 85 -1.04 -8.39 9.98
C ILE A 85 -1.08 -8.18 11.49
N TRP A 86 -1.48 -6.99 11.96
CA TRP A 86 -1.53 -6.70 13.38
C TRP A 86 -2.67 -7.44 14.08
N THR A 87 -3.78 -7.73 13.38
CA THR A 87 -4.84 -8.61 13.92
C THR A 87 -4.31 -10.02 14.15
N ARG A 88 -3.64 -10.61 13.15
CA ARG A 88 -3.00 -11.93 13.29
C ARG A 88 -2.00 -11.96 14.45
N LEU A 89 -1.15 -10.94 14.56
CA LEU A 89 -0.15 -10.86 15.63
C LEU A 89 -0.81 -10.76 17.01
N VAL A 90 -1.85 -9.94 17.18
CA VAL A 90 -2.60 -9.86 18.44
C VAL A 90 -3.27 -11.18 18.79
N ILE A 91 -3.89 -11.87 17.82
CA ILE A 91 -4.49 -13.20 18.04
C ILE A 91 -3.42 -14.20 18.51
N GLN A 92 -2.30 -14.29 17.79
CA GLN A 92 -1.19 -15.17 18.12
C GLN A 92 -0.62 -14.85 19.51
N ASP A 93 -0.29 -13.59 19.75
CA ASP A 93 0.30 -13.14 21.01
C ASP A 93 -0.62 -13.38 22.20
N PHE A 94 -1.93 -13.17 22.03
CA PHE A 94 -2.92 -13.46 23.05
C PHE A 94 -3.06 -14.97 23.31
N ILE A 95 -3.12 -15.79 22.26
CA ILE A 95 -3.27 -17.24 22.38
C ILE A 95 -2.02 -17.87 23.04
N PHE A 96 -0.82 -17.42 22.69
CA PHE A 96 0.43 -17.97 23.22
C PHE A 96 1.02 -17.20 24.40
N ALA A 97 0.28 -16.21 24.94
CA ALA A 97 0.69 -15.39 26.09
C ALA A 97 2.07 -14.73 25.89
N SER A 98 2.26 -14.14 24.71
CA SER A 98 3.46 -13.41 24.33
C SER A 98 3.60 -12.12 25.15
N PRO A 99 4.83 -11.75 25.60
CA PRO A 99 5.07 -10.48 26.27
C PRO A 99 4.91 -9.25 25.34
N GLU A 100 4.76 -9.47 24.02
CA GLU A 100 4.60 -8.40 23.03
C GLU A 100 3.15 -7.92 22.88
N LEU A 101 2.19 -8.63 23.48
CA LEU A 101 0.75 -8.41 23.26
C LEU A 101 0.33 -6.94 23.40
N ASP A 102 0.75 -6.25 24.46
CA ASP A 102 0.36 -4.87 24.70
C ASP A 102 0.90 -3.92 23.63
N PHE A 103 2.09 -4.20 23.09
CA PHE A 103 2.68 -3.42 22.00
C PHE A 103 1.96 -3.68 20.68
N ALA A 104 1.61 -4.95 20.40
CA ALA A 104 0.84 -5.34 19.23
C ALA A 104 -0.57 -4.72 19.26
N ILE A 105 -1.26 -4.76 20.41
CA ILE A 105 -2.59 -4.13 20.58
C ILE A 105 -2.48 -2.62 20.33
N LYS A 106 -1.49 -1.94 20.90
CA LYS A 106 -1.29 -0.50 20.70
C LYS A 106 -1.09 -0.18 19.21
N ARG A 107 -0.31 -1.00 18.50
CA ARG A 107 -0.07 -0.78 17.08
C ARG A 107 -1.30 -1.08 16.22
N LEU A 108 -2.07 -2.12 16.57
CA LEU A 108 -3.33 -2.45 15.92
C LEU A 108 -4.35 -1.31 16.09
N LEU A 109 -4.49 -0.75 17.30
CA LEU A 109 -5.41 0.35 17.57
C LEU A 109 -5.00 1.69 16.95
N GLN A 110 -3.76 1.82 16.47
CA GLN A 110 -3.36 2.97 15.65
C GLN A 110 -3.96 2.91 14.23
N ASN A 111 -4.27 1.70 13.71
CA ASN A 111 -4.77 1.52 12.35
C ASN A 111 -6.09 2.27 12.07
N PRO A 112 -7.13 2.23 12.93
CA PRO A 112 -8.32 3.06 12.75
C PRO A 112 -8.04 4.57 12.71
N VAL A 113 -7.05 5.04 13.46
CA VAL A 113 -6.66 6.46 13.46
C VAL A 113 -6.00 6.81 12.14
N ASP A 114 -5.11 5.96 11.64
CA ASP A 114 -4.42 6.17 10.37
C ASP A 114 -5.40 6.15 9.18
N PHE A 115 -6.40 5.25 9.20
CA PHE A 115 -7.50 5.27 8.23
C PHE A 115 -8.33 6.54 8.30
N ALA A 116 -8.69 6.99 9.50
CA ALA A 116 -9.46 8.22 9.66
C ALA A 116 -8.71 9.44 9.09
N ASN A 117 -7.41 9.54 9.38
CA ASN A 117 -6.57 10.60 8.83
C ASN A 117 -6.47 10.56 7.29
N LEU A 118 -6.43 9.35 6.70
CA LEU A 118 -6.45 9.17 5.25
C LEU A 118 -7.78 9.63 4.62
N LEU A 119 -8.89 9.33 5.28
CA LEU A 119 -10.24 9.55 4.73
C LEU A 119 -10.78 10.97 5.00
N GLU A 120 -10.25 11.68 5.99
CA GLU A 120 -10.71 13.01 6.38
C GLU A 120 -10.67 14.06 5.26
N PRO A 121 -9.64 14.15 4.40
CA PRO A 121 -9.62 15.08 3.27
C PRO A 121 -10.79 14.89 2.30
N PHE A 122 -11.29 13.66 2.14
CA PHE A 122 -12.34 13.32 1.18
C PHE A 122 -13.76 13.45 1.78
N TYR A 123 -13.93 12.99 3.02
CA TYR A 123 -15.26 12.80 3.62
C TYR A 123 -15.51 13.67 4.86
N GLY A 124 -14.50 14.42 5.32
CA GLY A 124 -14.58 15.30 6.48
C GLY A 124 -14.51 14.58 7.84
N THR A 125 -14.47 15.38 8.89
CA THR A 125 -14.22 14.93 10.27
C THR A 125 -15.34 14.04 10.81
N ASP A 126 -16.62 14.35 10.55
CA ASP A 126 -17.76 13.58 11.07
C ASP A 126 -17.75 12.12 10.58
N PHE A 127 -17.53 11.92 9.27
CA PHE A 127 -17.38 10.60 8.68
C PHE A 127 -16.15 9.88 9.25
N SER A 128 -15.01 10.56 9.28
CA SER A 128 -13.73 9.94 9.64
C SER A 128 -13.69 9.52 11.09
N GLU A 129 -14.30 10.30 11.99
CA GLU A 129 -14.48 9.94 13.39
C GLU A 129 -15.44 8.76 13.57
N ALA A 130 -16.54 8.72 12.82
CA ALA A 130 -17.47 7.59 12.84
C ALA A 130 -16.79 6.30 12.33
N PHE A 131 -16.02 6.39 11.24
CA PHE A 131 -15.25 5.28 10.70
C PHE A 131 -14.20 4.78 11.69
N ARG A 132 -13.44 5.70 12.30
CA ARG A 132 -12.47 5.40 13.36
C ARG A 132 -13.10 4.63 14.50
N GLN A 133 -14.23 5.10 15.00
CA GLN A 133 -14.92 4.50 16.14
C GLN A 133 -15.42 3.09 15.78
N LEU A 134 -16.09 2.94 14.64
CA LEU A 134 -16.58 1.64 14.20
C LEU A 134 -15.46 0.64 13.97
N LEU A 135 -14.35 1.04 13.36
CA LEU A 135 -13.19 0.16 13.14
C LEU A 135 -12.44 -0.14 14.45
N THR A 136 -12.43 0.79 15.41
CA THR A 136 -11.91 0.52 16.76
C THR A 136 -12.75 -0.53 17.48
N ASP A 137 -14.08 -0.37 17.46
CA ASP A 137 -15.01 -1.33 18.05
C ASP A 137 -14.89 -2.70 17.37
N HIS A 138 -14.70 -2.72 16.05
CA HIS A 138 -14.45 -3.94 15.28
C HIS A 138 -13.29 -4.76 15.84
N LEU A 139 -12.15 -4.10 16.07
CA LEU A 139 -10.92 -4.72 16.57
C LEU A 139 -11.06 -5.17 18.03
N VAL A 140 -11.74 -4.36 18.85
CA VAL A 140 -12.00 -4.71 20.26
C VAL A 140 -12.93 -5.91 20.38
N ILE A 141 -14.01 -5.96 19.59
CA ILE A 141 -14.95 -7.09 19.59
C ILE A 141 -14.24 -8.37 19.12
N ALA A 142 -13.41 -8.29 18.08
CA ALA A 142 -12.61 -9.44 17.62
C ALA A 142 -11.76 -10.03 18.75
N LEU A 143 -11.06 -9.20 19.53
CA LEU A 143 -10.28 -9.65 20.67
C LEU A 143 -11.16 -10.26 21.78
N GLU A 144 -12.33 -9.70 22.07
CA GLU A 144 -13.28 -10.27 23.04
C GLU A 144 -13.84 -11.63 22.60
N LEU A 145 -14.06 -11.81 21.29
CA LEU A 145 -14.48 -13.07 20.69
C LEU A 145 -13.38 -14.14 20.84
N VAL A 146 -12.13 -13.80 20.57
CA VAL A 146 -10.97 -14.70 20.75
C VAL A 146 -10.77 -15.04 22.23
N LYS A 147 -10.93 -14.07 23.14
CA LYS A 147 -10.93 -14.32 24.60
C LYS A 147 -12.01 -15.31 25.02
N ALA A 148 -13.23 -15.15 24.53
CA ALA A 148 -14.34 -16.05 24.82
C ALA A 148 -14.08 -17.46 24.28
N ALA A 149 -13.58 -17.58 23.05
CA ALA A 149 -13.22 -18.86 22.44
C ALA A 149 -12.13 -19.59 23.24
N LYS A 150 -11.04 -18.89 23.62
CA LYS A 150 -9.96 -19.45 24.45
C LYS A 150 -10.43 -19.90 25.83
N ALA A 151 -11.41 -19.20 26.41
CA ALA A 151 -12.01 -19.55 27.69
C ALA A 151 -13.10 -20.65 27.59
N ASN A 152 -13.41 -21.11 26.38
CA ASN A 152 -14.50 -22.04 26.10
C ASN A 152 -15.88 -21.51 26.59
N ASP A 153 -16.07 -20.19 26.55
CA ASP A 153 -17.30 -19.50 26.93
C ASP A 153 -18.20 -19.32 25.70
N THR A 154 -18.99 -20.35 25.39
CA THR A 154 -19.89 -20.36 24.23
C THR A 154 -20.93 -19.25 24.31
N GLN A 155 -21.42 -18.90 25.51
CA GLN A 155 -22.45 -17.85 25.64
C GLN A 155 -21.88 -16.48 25.26
N LYS A 156 -20.70 -16.14 25.79
CA LYS A 156 -20.04 -14.88 25.46
C LYS A 156 -19.62 -14.86 23.99
N PHE A 157 -19.11 -15.97 23.46
CA PHE A 157 -18.75 -16.08 22.04
C PHE A 157 -19.94 -15.72 21.12
N GLU A 158 -21.11 -16.30 21.36
CA GLU A 158 -22.31 -16.02 20.55
C GLU A 158 -22.78 -14.57 20.66
N VAL A 159 -22.61 -13.94 21.83
CA VAL A 159 -22.94 -12.52 22.03
C VAL A 159 -21.98 -11.64 21.24
N GLU A 160 -20.67 -11.83 21.39
CA GLU A 160 -19.67 -11.01 20.69
C GLU A 160 -19.70 -11.25 19.18
N ASN A 161 -19.95 -12.48 18.73
CA ASN A 161 -20.10 -12.78 17.31
C ASN A 161 -21.26 -11.99 16.69
N ARG A 162 -22.45 -11.95 17.32
CA ARG A 162 -23.56 -11.11 16.82
C ARG A 162 -23.19 -9.63 16.77
N ARG A 163 -22.58 -9.10 17.84
CA ARG A 163 -22.14 -7.69 17.89
C ARG A 163 -21.13 -7.37 16.78
N TRP A 164 -20.28 -8.33 16.42
CA TRP A 164 -19.27 -8.13 15.40
C TRP A 164 -19.88 -8.03 13.99
N PHE A 165 -20.86 -8.88 13.68
CA PHE A 165 -21.64 -8.79 12.45
C PHE A 165 -22.48 -7.50 12.38
N GLU A 166 -23.09 -7.08 13.49
CA GLU A 166 -23.80 -5.79 13.57
C GLU A 166 -22.86 -4.59 13.34
N ASN A 167 -21.64 -4.65 13.86
CA ASN A 167 -20.60 -3.65 13.60
C ASN A 167 -20.16 -3.65 12.12
N ALA A 168 -19.97 -4.81 11.51
CA ALA A 168 -19.69 -4.93 10.07
C ALA A 168 -20.81 -4.31 9.21
N ASP A 169 -22.08 -4.55 9.58
CA ASP A 169 -23.21 -3.91 8.89
C ASP A 169 -23.20 -2.38 9.03
N ALA A 170 -22.81 -1.87 10.20
CA ALA A 170 -22.69 -0.44 10.43
C ALA A 170 -21.53 0.18 9.62
N LEU A 171 -20.39 -0.50 9.50
CA LEU A 171 -19.28 -0.09 8.64
C LEU A 171 -19.70 -0.05 7.16
N ALA A 172 -20.34 -1.11 6.66
CA ALA A 172 -20.83 -1.18 5.29
C ALA A 172 -21.83 -0.05 4.99
N ARG A 173 -22.75 0.23 5.92
CA ARG A 173 -23.70 1.36 5.80
C ARG A 173 -22.98 2.71 5.77
N LEU A 174 -22.05 2.94 6.70
CA LEU A 174 -21.31 4.20 6.77
C LEU A 174 -20.58 4.47 5.45
N LEU A 175 -19.91 3.47 4.88
CA LEU A 175 -19.23 3.58 3.59
C LEU A 175 -20.24 3.90 2.48
N ALA A 176 -21.30 3.09 2.34
CA ALA A 176 -22.28 3.26 1.27
C ALA A 176 -23.05 4.59 1.33
N ASP A 177 -23.37 5.09 2.52
CA ASP A 177 -24.09 6.36 2.70
C ASP A 177 -23.24 7.58 2.31
N ASN A 178 -21.90 7.45 2.30
CA ASN A 178 -20.98 8.57 2.06
C ASN A 178 -20.28 8.51 0.69
N ASN A 179 -20.36 7.38 -0.01
CA ASN A 179 -19.82 7.24 -1.35
C ASN A 179 -20.80 6.51 -2.29
N PRO A 180 -21.29 7.17 -3.36
CA PRO A 180 -22.30 6.60 -4.26
C PRO A 180 -21.80 5.41 -5.11
N PHE A 181 -20.49 5.14 -5.10
CA PHE A 181 -19.85 4.02 -5.80
C PHE A 181 -19.53 2.84 -4.87
N TRP A 182 -19.76 2.99 -3.57
CA TRP A 182 -19.62 1.93 -2.58
C TRP A 182 -20.97 1.29 -2.29
N ASP A 183 -21.30 0.18 -2.96
CA ASP A 183 -22.55 -0.54 -2.70
C ASP A 183 -22.54 -1.20 -1.31
N TYR A 184 -23.66 -1.05 -0.58
CA TYR A 184 -23.82 -1.61 0.76
C TYR A 184 -23.66 -3.14 0.79
N ASN A 185 -24.26 -3.87 -0.15
CA ASN A 185 -24.23 -5.33 -0.15
C ASN A 185 -22.82 -5.81 -0.49
N THR A 186 -22.13 -5.16 -1.43
CA THR A 186 -20.72 -5.48 -1.74
C THR A 186 -19.83 -5.32 -0.51
N TRP A 187 -19.91 -4.19 0.20
CA TRP A 187 -19.13 -4.00 1.42
C TRP A 187 -19.51 -4.98 2.53
N GLN A 188 -20.80 -5.25 2.71
CA GLN A 188 -21.28 -6.22 3.71
C GLN A 188 -20.74 -7.62 3.42
N GLU A 189 -20.82 -8.09 2.18
CA GLU A 189 -20.31 -9.40 1.78
C GLU A 189 -18.80 -9.53 2.03
N MET A 190 -18.03 -8.50 1.65
CA MET A 190 -16.58 -8.48 1.88
C MET A 190 -16.23 -8.47 3.37
N LEU A 191 -16.95 -7.69 4.19
CA LEU A 191 -16.76 -7.67 5.63
C LEU A 191 -17.17 -8.99 6.28
N TYR A 192 -18.25 -9.63 5.85
CA TYR A 192 -18.65 -10.95 6.38
C TYR A 192 -17.61 -12.02 6.03
N GLN A 193 -17.06 -12.00 4.81
CA GLN A 193 -15.94 -12.85 4.45
C GLN A 193 -14.72 -12.59 5.35
N HIS A 194 -14.40 -11.32 5.62
CA HIS A 194 -13.33 -10.94 6.55
C HIS A 194 -13.55 -11.54 7.95
N LEU A 195 -14.76 -11.41 8.51
CA LEU A 195 -15.09 -11.94 9.83
C LEU A 195 -14.86 -13.45 9.91
N GLU A 196 -15.30 -14.20 8.89
CA GLU A 196 -15.12 -15.65 8.85
C GLU A 196 -13.65 -16.06 8.70
N LEU A 197 -12.87 -15.34 7.88
CA LEU A 197 -11.43 -15.61 7.76
C LEU A 197 -10.71 -15.42 9.10
N VAL A 198 -10.97 -14.32 9.81
CA VAL A 198 -10.36 -14.06 11.12
C VAL A 198 -10.82 -15.07 12.18
N LYS A 199 -12.09 -15.49 12.18
CA LYS A 199 -12.59 -16.57 13.07
C LYS A 199 -11.88 -17.89 12.81
N ASN A 200 -11.69 -18.25 11.53
CA ASN A 200 -10.99 -19.46 11.15
C ASN A 200 -9.51 -19.40 11.55
N GLU A 201 -8.86 -18.26 11.38
CA GLU A 201 -7.49 -18.04 11.84
C GLU A 201 -7.35 -18.25 13.35
N ALA A 202 -8.23 -17.63 14.15
CA ALA A 202 -8.24 -17.82 15.61
C ALA A 202 -8.48 -19.30 15.98
N THR A 203 -9.37 -19.98 15.26
CA THR A 203 -9.64 -21.42 15.45
C THR A 203 -8.40 -22.26 15.15
N PHE A 204 -7.69 -21.98 14.06
CA PHE A 204 -6.48 -22.70 13.71
C PHE A 204 -5.39 -22.52 14.78
N PHE A 205 -5.18 -21.30 15.28
CA PHE A 205 -4.22 -21.08 16.37
C PHE A 205 -4.62 -21.76 17.68
N LEU A 206 -5.90 -21.73 18.06
CA LEU A 206 -6.40 -22.40 19.26
C LEU A 206 -6.22 -23.93 19.20
N ASN A 207 -6.29 -24.51 18.00
CA ASN A 207 -6.14 -25.94 17.77
C ASN A 207 -4.72 -26.36 17.34
N HIS A 208 -3.76 -25.44 17.34
CA HIS A 208 -2.37 -25.67 16.89
C HIS A 208 -2.24 -26.15 15.42
N GLN A 209 -3.20 -25.77 14.57
CA GLN A 209 -3.25 -26.06 13.13
C GLN A 209 -2.47 -25.00 12.34
N PHE A 210 -1.16 -24.97 12.53
CA PHE A 210 -0.31 -23.89 12.02
C PHE A 210 -0.18 -23.88 10.50
N GLU A 211 -0.19 -25.04 9.86
CA GLU A 211 -0.07 -25.14 8.39
C GLU A 211 -1.31 -24.55 7.72
N GLU A 212 -2.50 -24.88 8.23
CA GLU A 212 -3.76 -24.32 7.77
C GLU A 212 -3.86 -22.83 8.07
N GLY A 213 -3.38 -22.39 9.25
CA GLY A 213 -3.32 -20.98 9.60
C GLY A 213 -2.35 -20.16 8.74
N VAL A 214 -1.28 -20.75 8.20
CA VAL A 214 -0.39 -20.09 7.23
C VAL A 214 -1.04 -20.02 5.87
N ALA A 215 -1.65 -21.11 5.39
CA ALA A 215 -2.35 -21.13 4.10
C ALA A 215 -3.52 -20.12 4.06
N LEU A 216 -4.32 -20.05 5.12
CA LEU A 216 -5.43 -19.10 5.24
C LEU A 216 -4.95 -17.64 5.19
N PHE A 217 -3.73 -17.36 5.62
CA PHE A 217 -3.21 -15.99 5.62
C PHE A 217 -2.99 -15.43 4.21
N ASP A 218 -2.76 -16.29 3.21
CA ASP A 218 -2.73 -15.87 1.80
C ASP A 218 -4.11 -15.37 1.35
N ASP A 219 -5.18 -16.06 1.75
CA ASP A 219 -6.56 -15.65 1.45
C ASP A 219 -6.93 -14.33 2.15
N MET A 220 -6.49 -14.15 3.41
CA MET A 220 -6.67 -12.90 4.15
C MET A 220 -5.97 -11.72 3.47
N GLN A 221 -4.74 -11.91 3.00
CA GLN A 221 -4.00 -10.88 2.27
C GLN A 221 -4.69 -10.53 0.95
N GLN A 222 -5.16 -11.52 0.19
CA GLN A 222 -5.91 -11.28 -1.04
C GLN A 222 -7.21 -10.52 -0.77
N GLN A 223 -7.94 -10.88 0.28
CA GLN A 223 -9.17 -10.21 0.69
C GLN A 223 -8.91 -8.73 1.07
N ALA A 224 -7.83 -8.46 1.82
CA ALA A 224 -7.42 -7.10 2.17
C ALA A 224 -7.06 -6.27 0.92
N MET A 225 -6.43 -6.89 -0.09
CA MET A 225 -6.14 -6.22 -1.36
C MET A 225 -7.42 -5.90 -2.13
N ALA A 226 -8.41 -6.81 -2.14
CA ALA A 226 -9.70 -6.54 -2.77
C ALA A 226 -10.46 -5.39 -2.07
N MET A 227 -10.44 -5.34 -0.72
CA MET A 227 -11.03 -4.22 0.03
C MET A 227 -10.33 -2.89 -0.27
N SER A 228 -9.01 -2.93 -0.46
CA SER A 228 -8.22 -1.77 -0.87
C SER A 228 -8.63 -1.28 -2.25
N ASP A 229 -8.79 -2.19 -3.21
CA ASP A 229 -9.16 -1.85 -4.59
C ASP A 229 -10.55 -1.21 -4.65
N LEU A 230 -11.53 -1.77 -3.92
CA LEU A 230 -12.89 -1.20 -3.86
C LEU A 230 -12.90 0.19 -3.21
N MET A 231 -12.12 0.38 -2.14
CA MET A 231 -12.00 1.67 -1.47
C MET A 231 -11.38 2.72 -2.41
N LEU A 232 -10.25 2.38 -3.06
CA LEU A 232 -9.58 3.26 -4.01
C LEU A 232 -10.51 3.64 -5.16
N GLU A 233 -11.16 2.65 -5.79
CA GLU A 233 -12.06 2.89 -6.93
C GLU A 233 -13.18 3.87 -6.56
N GLY A 234 -13.80 3.69 -5.39
CA GLY A 234 -14.87 4.59 -4.98
C GLY A 234 -14.38 6.01 -4.70
N ILE A 235 -13.21 6.19 -4.07
CA ILE A 235 -12.63 7.52 -3.84
C ILE A 235 -12.35 8.19 -5.19
N MET A 236 -11.62 7.52 -6.09
CA MET A 236 -11.27 8.08 -7.40
C MET A 236 -12.50 8.46 -8.23
N ARG A 237 -13.55 7.65 -8.19
CA ARG A 237 -14.78 7.92 -8.95
C ARG A 237 -15.59 9.07 -8.36
N GLN A 238 -15.54 9.29 -7.05
CA GLN A 238 -16.27 10.37 -6.39
C GLN A 238 -15.53 11.71 -6.48
N PHE A 239 -14.20 11.69 -6.46
CA PHE A 239 -13.35 12.88 -6.45
C PHE A 239 -12.37 12.89 -7.64
N PRO A 240 -12.85 12.80 -8.91
CA PRO A 240 -11.96 12.71 -10.06
C PRO A 240 -11.04 13.93 -10.20
N GLU A 241 -11.52 15.12 -9.83
CA GLU A 241 -10.77 16.39 -9.88
C GLU A 241 -9.55 16.41 -8.95
N ASP A 242 -9.49 15.53 -7.95
CA ASP A 242 -8.35 15.38 -7.04
C ASP A 242 -7.26 14.46 -7.63
N PHE A 243 -7.45 13.95 -8.86
CA PHE A 243 -6.53 13.00 -9.52
C PHE A 243 -6.31 13.29 -11.02
N GLU A 244 -6.77 14.43 -11.52
CA GLU A 244 -6.57 14.87 -12.91
C GLU A 244 -5.37 15.85 -12.98
N GLU A 245 -4.37 15.53 -13.83
CA GLU A 245 -3.24 16.42 -14.19
C GLU A 245 -3.65 17.61 -15.10
#